data_AF-G4RDL0-F1
#
_entry.id   AF-G4RDL0-F1
#
_cell.length_a   1.000
_cell.length_b   1.000
_cell.length_c   1.000
_cell.angle_alpha   90.00
_cell.angle_beta   90.00
_cell.angle_gamma   90.00
#
_symmetry.space_group_name_H-M   'P 1'
#
loop_
_entity.id
_entity.type
_entity.pdbx_description
1 polymer ?
#
loop_
_entity_poly.entity_id
_entity_poly.type
_entity_poly.pdbx_seq_one_letter_code
_entity_poly.pdbx_strand_id
1 'polypeptide(L)'
;MLIKLEVLEKIKSGEITLQFRRWRRRTVKAGGTLKTKVGVLQIGAITPIRAEDVTDTDARRAGFRDVADFLVWLDTMKQGELDRIEVSYKGE
;
A
#
# COMPACT_ATOMS: atom_id res chain seq x y z
N MET A 1 0.38 -5.62 -9.85
CA MET A 1 -0.24 -5.29 -8.55
C MET A 1 -1.74 -5.13 -8.77
N LEU A 2 -2.58 -5.87 -8.05
CA LEU A 2 -4.03 -5.69 -8.11
C LEU A 2 -4.47 -4.83 -6.91
N ILE A 3 -5.09 -3.69 -7.18
CA ILE A 3 -5.71 -2.83 -6.17
C ILE A 3 -7.20 -2.77 -6.51
N LYS A 4 -8.05 -2.95 -5.51
CA LYS A 4 -9.51 -2.86 -5.69
C LYS A 4 -9.89 -1.43 -6.07
N LEU A 5 -10.96 -1.27 -6.86
CA LEU A 5 -11.41 0.05 -7.31
C LEU A 5 -11.72 1.00 -6.14
N GLU A 6 -12.36 0.49 -5.08
CA GLU A 6 -12.65 1.27 -3.86
C GLU A 6 -11.39 1.89 -3.22
N VAL A 7 -10.28 1.15 -3.23
CA VAL A 7 -9.00 1.62 -2.68
C VAL A 7 -8.35 2.61 -3.64
N LEU A 8 -8.47 2.39 -4.95
CA LEU A 8 -7.96 3.33 -5.95
C LEU A 8 -8.63 4.71 -5.85
N GLU A 9 -9.94 4.76 -5.65
CA GLU A 9 -10.66 6.03 -5.45
C GLU A 9 -10.23 6.74 -4.16
N LYS A 10 -9.99 5.98 -3.08
CA LYS A 10 -9.45 6.53 -1.82
C LYS A 10 -8.01 7.03 -1.95
N ILE A 11 -7.19 6.42 -2.81
CA ILE A 11 -5.86 6.96 -3.15
C ILE A 11 -6.01 8.24 -3.98
N LYS A 12 -6.97 8.27 -4.91
CA LYS A 12 -7.28 9.45 -5.73
C LYS A 12 -7.72 10.64 -4.88
N SER A 13 -8.53 10.42 -3.84
CA SER A 13 -8.94 11.46 -2.89
C SER A 13 -7.85 11.86 -1.89
N GLY A 14 -6.79 11.06 -1.75
CA GLY A 14 -5.73 11.27 -0.75
C GLY A 14 -6.06 10.71 0.63
N GLU A 15 -7.19 10.03 0.80
CA GLU A 15 -7.55 9.32 2.06
C GLU A 15 -6.56 8.19 2.36
N ILE A 16 -6.14 7.46 1.31
CA ILE A 16 -5.10 6.43 1.39
C ILE A 16 -3.82 6.95 0.75
N THR A 17 -2.73 6.95 1.52
CA THR A 17 -1.40 7.40 1.06
C THR A 17 -0.32 6.32 1.21
N LEU A 18 -0.67 5.19 1.84
CA LEU A 18 0.21 4.04 1.99
C LEU A 18 -0.45 2.76 1.46
N GLN A 19 0.39 1.86 0.98
CA GLN A 19 0.02 0.50 0.65
C GLN A 19 1.02 -0.45 1.29
N PHE A 20 0.54 -1.52 1.90
CA PHE A 20 1.38 -2.63 2.31
C PHE A 20 1.37 -3.73 1.25
N ARG A 21 2.54 -4.35 1.01
CA ARG A 21 2.63 -5.54 0.18
C ARG A 21 3.55 -6.58 0.76
N ARG A 22 3.04 -7.82 0.76
CA ARG A 22 3.82 -9.03 0.99
C ARG A 22 4.11 -9.73 -0.33
N TRP A 23 5.38 -9.90 -0.66
CA TRP A 23 5.81 -10.54 -1.91
C TRP A 23 7.10 -11.33 -1.76
N ARG A 24 7.35 -12.23 -2.72
CA ARG A 24 8.65 -12.93 -2.87
C ARG A 24 9.61 -12.17 -3.78
N ARG A 25 9.08 -11.34 -4.68
CA ARG A 25 9.86 -10.53 -5.62
C ARG A 25 9.12 -9.22 -5.87
N ARG A 26 9.82 -8.10 -5.71
CA ARG A 26 9.28 -6.75 -5.98
C ARG A 26 8.94 -6.62 -7.47
N THR A 27 7.74 -6.12 -7.77
CA THR A 27 7.27 -5.88 -9.15
C THR A 27 7.18 -4.41 -9.52
N VAL A 28 7.33 -3.51 -8.54
CA VAL A 28 7.39 -2.06 -8.72
C VAL A 28 8.68 -1.52 -8.11
N LYS A 29 9.09 -0.34 -8.56
CA LYS A 29 10.28 0.37 -8.09
C LYS A 29 9.87 1.70 -7.47
N ALA A 30 10.62 2.14 -6.46
CA ALA A 30 10.47 3.47 -5.87
C ALA A 30 10.65 4.55 -6.94
N GLY A 31 9.86 5.62 -6.86
CA GLY A 31 9.82 6.69 -7.87
C GLY A 31 9.12 6.32 -9.19
N GLY A 32 8.70 5.07 -9.37
CA GLY A 32 7.98 4.62 -10.56
C GLY A 32 6.54 5.08 -10.60
N THR A 33 5.83 4.73 -11.68
CA THR A 33 4.39 4.97 -11.83
C THR A 33 3.65 3.68 -12.08
N LEU A 34 2.38 3.64 -11.70
CA LEU A 34 1.48 2.53 -12.02
C LEU A 34 0.22 3.05 -12.72
N LYS A 35 -0.05 2.55 -13.92
CA LYS A 35 -1.35 2.76 -14.59
C LYS A 35 -2.42 1.92 -13.91
N THR A 36 -3.54 2.54 -13.59
CA THR A 36 -4.70 1.91 -12.92
C THR A 36 -5.99 2.30 -13.64
N LYS A 37 -7.12 1.77 -13.18
CA LYS A 37 -8.44 2.10 -13.75
C LYS A 37 -8.86 3.56 -13.53
N VAL A 38 -8.30 4.25 -12.54
CA VAL A 38 -8.68 5.62 -12.17
C VAL A 38 -7.68 6.69 -12.65
N GLY A 39 -6.66 6.26 -13.41
CA GLY A 39 -5.54 7.07 -13.86
C GLY A 39 -4.19 6.51 -13.43
N VAL A 40 -3.19 7.37 -13.34
CA VAL A 40 -1.81 7.06 -12.99
C VAL A 40 -1.56 7.32 -11.50
N LEU A 41 -1.01 6.33 -10.81
CA LEU A 41 -0.47 6.48 -9.46
C LEU A 41 1.03 6.70 -9.53
N GLN A 42 1.54 7.59 -8.68
CA GLN A 42 2.96 7.70 -8.37
C GLN A 42 3.29 6.72 -7.25
N ILE A 43 4.36 5.95 -7.43
CA ILE A 43 4.97 5.12 -6.39
C ILE A 43 6.08 5.98 -5.75
N GLY A 44 5.93 6.27 -4.46
CA GLY A 44 6.92 6.99 -3.67
C GLY A 44 8.00 6.05 -3.15
N ALA A 45 8.34 6.17 -1.87
CA ALA A 45 9.29 5.27 -1.22
C ALA A 45 8.73 3.84 -1.10
N ILE A 46 9.62 2.85 -1.21
CA ILE A 46 9.35 1.45 -0.89
C ILE A 46 10.30 1.05 0.22
N THR A 47 9.77 0.88 1.43
CA THR A 47 10.55 0.59 2.63
C THR A 47 10.27 -0.84 3.10
N PRO A 48 11.26 -1.75 3.10
CA PRO A 48 11.10 -3.03 3.77
C PRO A 48 10.91 -2.81 5.28
N ILE A 49 9.92 -3.48 5.85
CA ILE A 49 9.49 -3.27 7.23
C ILE A 49 9.07 -4.60 7.86
N ARG A 50 9.19 -4.74 9.18
CA ARG A 50 8.63 -5.87 9.91
C ARG A 50 7.20 -5.54 10.33
N ALA A 51 6.37 -6.56 10.53
CA ALA A 51 4.98 -6.34 10.94
C ALA A 51 4.87 -5.61 12.29
N GLU A 52 5.84 -5.87 13.19
CA GLU A 52 5.96 -5.24 14.51
C GLU A 52 6.32 -3.75 14.48
N ASP A 53 6.88 -3.25 13.37
CA ASP A 53 7.24 -1.83 13.22
C ASP A 53 6.08 -0.98 12.67
N VAL A 54 4.97 -1.62 12.28
CA VAL A 54 3.81 -0.91 11.73
C VAL A 54 3.08 -0.18 12.85
N THR A 55 2.92 1.13 12.68
CA THR A 55 2.21 1.98 13.65
C THR A 55 0.72 2.11 13.29
N ASP A 56 -0.11 2.50 14.26
CA ASP A 56 -1.52 2.85 14.01
C ASP A 56 -1.66 3.96 12.95
N THR A 57 -0.68 4.87 12.91
CA THR A 57 -0.67 5.94 11.90
C THR A 57 -0.46 5.36 10.51
N ASP A 58 0.47 4.42 10.35
CA ASP A 58 0.69 3.75 9.07
C ASP A 58 -0.52 2.93 8.64
N ALA A 59 -1.13 2.19 9.58
CA ALA A 59 -2.33 1.40 9.35
C ALA A 59 -3.48 2.29 8.84
N ARG A 60 -3.76 3.41 9.50
CA ARG A 60 -4.80 4.36 9.08
C ARG A 60 -4.53 4.98 7.71
N ARG A 61 -3.28 5.37 7.44
CA ARG A 61 -2.88 5.89 6.12
C ARG A 61 -2.99 4.86 5.00
N ALA A 62 -3.04 3.57 5.34
CA ALA A 62 -3.30 2.47 4.41
C ALA A 62 -4.78 2.03 4.36
N GLY A 63 -5.66 2.73 5.08
CA GLY A 63 -7.10 2.48 5.10
C GLY A 63 -7.57 1.41 6.10
N PHE A 64 -6.69 0.96 7.01
CA PHE A 64 -7.07 0.10 8.13
C PHE A 64 -7.55 0.92 9.32
N ARG A 65 -8.26 0.27 10.25
CA ARG A 65 -8.71 0.92 11.49
C ARG A 65 -7.55 1.21 12.45
N ASP A 66 -6.69 0.21 12.63
CA ASP A 66 -5.59 0.15 13.59
C ASP A 66 -4.60 -0.96 13.20
N VAL A 67 -3.54 -1.15 13.99
CA VAL A 67 -2.55 -2.22 13.77
C VAL A 67 -3.18 -3.61 13.89
N ALA A 68 -4.19 -3.81 14.75
CA ALA A 68 -4.81 -5.12 14.93
C ALA A 68 -5.55 -5.57 13.65
N ASP A 69 -6.32 -4.66 13.04
CA ASP A 69 -6.99 -4.87 11.74
C ASP A 69 -5.98 -5.15 10.61
N PHE A 70 -4.85 -4.42 10.62
CA PHE A 70 -3.73 -4.67 9.71
C PHE A 70 -3.12 -6.08 9.91
N LEU A 71 -2.90 -6.53 11.14
CA LEU A 71 -2.31 -7.85 11.43
C LEU A 71 -3.25 -8.98 11.01
N VAL A 72 -4.55 -8.85 11.26
CA VAL A 72 -5.56 -9.81 10.79
C VAL A 72 -5.51 -9.92 9.26
N TRP A 73 -5.44 -8.78 8.56
CA TRP A 73 -5.27 -8.77 7.11
C TRP A 73 -3.95 -9.40 6.67
N LEU A 74 -2.85 -9.14 7.38
CA LEU A 74 -1.52 -9.66 7.06
C LEU A 74 -1.47 -11.20 7.18
N ASP A 75 -2.17 -11.77 8.15
CA ASP A 75 -2.26 -13.23 8.37
C ASP A 75 -3.01 -13.95 7.25
N THR A 76 -3.88 -13.26 6.50
CA THR A 76 -4.50 -13.82 5.29
C THR A 76 -3.52 -13.97 4.12
N MET A 77 -2.35 -13.33 4.20
CA MET A 77 -1.35 -13.32 3.13
C MET A 77 -0.35 -14.45 3.26
N LYS A 78 0.07 -14.98 2.10
CA LYS A 78 1.20 -15.91 2.02
C LYS A 78 2.47 -15.28 2.60
N GLN A 79 3.29 -16.08 3.26
CA GLN A 79 4.59 -15.66 3.78
C GLN A 79 5.48 -15.04 2.69
N GLY A 80 6.23 -14.01 3.08
CA GLY A 80 7.12 -13.23 2.22
C GLY A 80 7.57 -11.95 2.93
N GLU A 81 8.41 -11.18 2.23
CA GLU A 81 8.89 -9.88 2.69
C GLU A 81 7.77 -8.85 2.63
N LEU A 82 7.65 -8.05 3.69
CA LEU A 82 6.66 -7.00 3.83
C LEU A 82 7.32 -5.65 3.51
N ASP A 83 6.69 -4.92 2.60
CA ASP A 83 7.08 -3.55 2.26
C ASP A 83 5.95 -2.58 2.54
N ARG A 84 6.29 -1.42 3.10
CA ARG A 84 5.47 -0.21 3.14
C ARG A 84 5.77 0.63 1.91
N ILE A 85 4.74 0.96 1.15
CA ILE A 85 4.83 1.65 -0.14
C ILE A 85 4.05 2.95 -0.04
N GLU A 86 4.70 4.07 -0.32
CA GLU A 86 4.01 5.35 -0.48
C GLU A 86 3.34 5.42 -1.85
N VAL A 87 2.10 5.89 -1.87
CA VAL A 87 1.32 6.04 -3.09
C VAL A 87 0.61 7.39 -3.10
N SER A 88 0.52 7.99 -4.28
CA SER A 88 -0.31 9.17 -4.50
C SER A 88 -0.87 9.16 -5.91
N TYR A 89 -1.97 9.87 -6.11
CA TYR A 89 -2.51 10.09 -7.46
C TYR A 89 -1.67 11.11 -8.22
N LYS A 90 -1.36 10.81 -9.48
CA LYS A 90 -0.53 11.66 -10.35
C LYS A 90 -1.34 12.38 -11.44
N GLY A 91 -2.49 11.83 -11.84
CA GLY A 91 -3.32 12.37 -12.92
C GLY A 91 -3.87 11.28 -13.83
N GLU A 92 -4.53 11.69 -14.91
CA GLU A 92 -5.09 10.81 -15.95
C GLU A 92 -4.12 10.58 -17.12
#